data_AF-A0A821QA31-F1
#
_entry.id   AF-A0A821QA31-F1
#
_cell.length_a   1.000
_cell.length_b   1.000
_cell.length_c   1.000
_cell.angle_alpha   90.00
_cell.angle_beta   90.00
_cell.angle_gamma   90.00
#
_symmetry.space_group_name_H-M   'P 1'
#
loop_
_entity.id
_entity.type
_entity.pdbx_description
1 polymer ?
#
loop_
_entity_poly.entity_id
_entity_poly.type
_entity_poly.pdbx_seq_one_letter_code
_entity_poly.pdbx_strand_id
1 'polypeptide(L)'
;MKASARSTKVLVAIVQNWLDSYEPTHKVVLINVPTRPRRRHLLPIEDHLLKEIERKNGKLIRRRCVGCYDARRNLGEPPKIATNNAKKVSQACMEYVTSQKGKILMKLHGYTYSLKSDTKCRKKNRWVCSTHQVKRCPGVILITDGKIVSMNENHNHPPKLKELLPFMYGPPAWFTYDQNRQVKDENS
;
A
#
# COMPACT_ATOMS: atom_id res chain seq x y z
N MET A 1 53.91 -29.79 17.81
CA MET A 1 53.58 -29.67 16.37
C MET A 1 53.52 -28.19 16.02
N LYS A 2 54.54 -27.65 15.32
CA LYS A 2 54.60 -26.23 14.92
C LYS A 2 54.25 -26.13 13.43
N ALA A 3 53.12 -25.53 13.10
CA ALA A 3 52.70 -25.31 11.70
C ALA A 3 53.44 -24.10 11.10
N SER A 4 53.92 -24.28 9.87
CA SER A 4 54.82 -23.40 9.13
C SER A 4 54.11 -22.16 8.55
N ALA A 5 54.52 -20.97 9.00
CA ALA A 5 53.95 -19.67 8.65
C ALA A 5 54.54 -19.07 7.34
N ARG A 6 54.66 -19.86 6.27
CA ARG A 6 55.26 -19.39 5.00
C ARG A 6 54.30 -19.27 3.81
N SER A 7 53.02 -19.61 3.96
CA SER A 7 52.10 -19.72 2.80
C SER A 7 51.18 -18.50 2.55
N THR A 8 51.04 -17.57 3.50
CA THR A 8 50.08 -16.45 3.38
C THR A 8 50.58 -15.24 2.58
N LYS A 9 51.90 -15.07 2.39
CA LYS A 9 52.44 -13.88 1.71
C LYS A 9 52.27 -13.89 0.18
N VAL A 10 52.14 -15.07 -0.44
CA VAL A 10 52.04 -15.18 -1.91
C VAL A 10 50.64 -14.78 -2.41
N LEU A 11 49.59 -15.09 -1.65
CA LEU A 11 48.21 -14.79 -2.07
C LEU A 11 47.88 -13.29 -2.03
N VAL A 12 48.48 -12.53 -1.11
CA VAL A 12 48.26 -11.08 -1.01
C VAL A 12 48.83 -10.34 -2.22
N ALA A 13 50.00 -10.76 -2.72
CA ALA A 13 50.64 -10.11 -3.87
C ALA A 13 49.85 -10.29 -5.18
N ILE A 14 49.18 -11.44 -5.35
CA ILE A 14 48.41 -11.74 -6.57
C ILE A 14 47.14 -10.87 -6.65
N VAL A 15 46.48 -10.63 -5.51
CA VAL A 15 45.25 -9.82 -5.47
C VAL A 15 45.55 -8.34 -5.74
N GLN A 16 46.68 -7.83 -5.24
CA GLN A 16 47.03 -6.42 -5.42
C GLN A 16 47.37 -6.09 -6.88
N ASN A 17 48.14 -6.95 -7.56
CA ASN A 17 48.45 -6.78 -8.98
C ASN A 17 47.20 -6.81 -9.89
N TRP A 18 46.15 -7.54 -9.48
CA TRP A 18 44.89 -7.57 -10.22
C TRP A 18 44.09 -6.27 -10.06
N LEU A 19 44.11 -5.67 -8.86
CA LEU A 19 43.44 -4.38 -8.60
C LEU A 19 44.11 -3.22 -9.34
N ASP A 20 45.45 -3.22 -9.43
CA ASP A 20 46.19 -2.13 -10.06
C ASP A 20 46.11 -2.15 -11.60
N SER A 21 45.64 -3.27 -12.19
CA SER A 21 45.45 -3.42 -13.64
C SER A 21 44.06 -2.98 -14.12
N TYR A 22 43.17 -2.57 -13.21
CA TYR A 22 41.79 -2.24 -13.55
C TYR A 22 41.63 -0.74 -13.82
N GLU A 23 41.91 -0.30 -15.06
CA GLU A 23 41.54 1.05 -15.51
C GLU A 23 40.02 1.14 -15.79
N PRO A 24 39.24 1.93 -15.03
CA PRO A 24 37.82 2.04 -15.26
C PRO A 24 37.57 3.01 -16.44
N THR A 25 37.54 2.49 -17.66
CA THR A 25 37.30 3.29 -18.89
C THR A 25 35.84 3.73 -19.08
N HIS A 26 34.96 3.46 -18.12
CA HIS A 26 33.57 3.90 -18.18
C HIS A 26 33.35 5.13 -17.31
N LYS A 27 33.27 6.31 -17.94
CA LYS A 27 32.68 7.50 -17.33
C LYS A 27 31.23 7.19 -16.96
N VAL A 28 31.00 6.87 -15.68
CA VAL A 28 29.65 6.73 -15.12
C VAL A 28 29.03 8.12 -15.13
N VAL A 29 28.24 8.41 -16.17
CA VAL A 29 27.36 9.58 -16.19
C VAL A 29 26.28 9.29 -15.16
N LEU A 30 26.42 9.87 -13.96
CA LEU A 30 25.38 9.88 -12.95
C LEU A 30 24.23 10.75 -13.47
N ILE A 31 23.31 10.13 -14.21
CA ILE A 31 22.04 10.74 -14.55
C ILE A 31 21.28 10.84 -13.23
N ASN A 32 21.23 12.06 -12.68
CA ASN A 32 20.44 12.37 -11.50
C ASN A 32 18.96 12.25 -11.92
N VAL A 33 18.42 11.03 -11.89
CA VAL A 33 16.99 10.81 -12.07
C VAL A 33 16.34 11.30 -10.77
N PRO A 34 15.56 12.38 -10.76
CA PRO A 34 14.85 12.79 -9.57
C PRO A 34 13.87 11.67 -9.24
N THR A 35 14.24 10.81 -8.30
CA THR A 35 13.31 9.92 -7.62
C THR A 35 12.40 10.85 -6.84
N ARG A 36 11.33 11.34 -7.49
CA ARG A 36 10.24 11.99 -6.77
C ARG A 36 9.86 11.00 -5.68
N PRO A 37 10.04 11.33 -4.39
CA PRO A 37 9.53 10.47 -3.35
C PRO A 37 8.05 10.32 -3.66
N ARG A 38 7.59 9.08 -3.84
CA ARG A 38 6.17 8.78 -3.80
C ARG A 38 5.72 9.29 -2.44
N ARG A 39 5.25 10.53 -2.38
CA ARG A 39 4.65 11.12 -1.18
C ARG A 39 3.47 10.20 -0.88
N ARG A 40 3.69 9.27 0.03
CA ARG A 40 2.63 8.51 0.66
C ARG A 40 1.80 9.58 1.34
N HIS A 41 0.62 9.85 0.80
CA HIS A 41 -0.32 10.73 1.46
C HIS A 41 -0.65 10.06 2.80
N LEU A 42 -0.16 10.63 3.90
CA LEU A 42 -0.42 10.18 5.27
C LEU A 42 -1.78 10.67 5.76
N LEU A 43 -2.80 10.69 4.89
CA LEU A 43 -4.15 10.88 5.38
C LEU A 43 -4.67 9.53 5.90
N PRO A 44 -5.39 9.51 7.03
CA PRO A 44 -6.05 8.31 7.52
C PRO A 44 -6.86 7.68 6.39
N ILE A 45 -6.64 6.38 6.16
CA ILE A 45 -7.21 5.59 5.05
C ILE A 45 -8.76 5.59 5.06
N GLU A 46 -9.36 6.02 6.17
CA GLU A 46 -10.78 5.89 6.52
C GLU A 46 -11.73 6.69 5.61
N ASP A 47 -11.29 7.79 4.98
CA ASP A 47 -12.20 8.68 4.23
C ASP A 47 -12.20 8.46 2.71
N HIS A 48 -11.48 7.45 2.21
CA HIS A 48 -11.41 7.17 0.78
C HIS A 48 -12.64 6.41 0.26
N LEU A 49 -13.82 7.03 0.29
CA LEU A 49 -15.08 6.47 -0.22
C LEU A 49 -15.36 6.95 -1.65
N LEU A 50 -15.73 6.05 -2.57
CA LEU A 50 -16.31 6.49 -3.85
C LEU A 50 -17.74 6.99 -3.60
N LYS A 51 -18.00 8.28 -3.82
CA LYS A 51 -19.38 8.80 -3.88
C LYS A 51 -19.83 8.91 -5.33
N GLU A 52 -21.05 8.47 -5.56
CA GLU A 52 -21.79 8.82 -6.77
C GLU A 52 -22.17 10.28 -6.69
N ILE A 53 -21.86 11.04 -7.74
CA ILE A 53 -22.30 12.43 -7.87
C ILE A 53 -23.42 12.45 -8.86
N GLU A 54 -24.62 12.76 -8.39
CA GLU A 54 -25.74 13.08 -9.26
C GLU A 54 -25.53 14.45 -9.90
N ARG A 55 -25.88 14.57 -11.18
CA ARG A 55 -25.97 15.86 -11.88
C ARG A 55 -27.43 16.15 -12.19
N LYS A 56 -27.82 17.42 -12.07
CA LYS A 56 -29.03 17.96 -12.72
C LYS A 56 -29.02 17.55 -14.20
N ASN A 57 -30.14 17.03 -14.70
CA ASN A 57 -30.42 16.68 -16.11
C ASN A 57 -29.98 15.29 -16.60
N GLY A 58 -29.83 14.30 -15.71
CA GLY A 58 -29.88 12.88 -16.10
C GLY A 58 -28.72 12.33 -16.96
N LYS A 59 -27.61 13.07 -17.14
CA LYS A 59 -26.46 12.61 -17.94
C LYS A 59 -25.17 12.44 -17.12
N LEU A 60 -24.69 11.20 -17.15
CA LEU A 60 -23.43 10.62 -16.66
C LEU A 60 -23.09 10.85 -15.18
N ILE A 61 -23.44 9.87 -14.36
CA ILE A 61 -22.98 9.69 -12.99
C ILE A 61 -21.49 9.32 -13.02
N ARG A 62 -20.64 10.19 -12.48
CA ARG A 62 -19.19 9.92 -12.37
C ARG A 62 -18.87 9.60 -10.92
N ARG A 63 -18.25 8.45 -10.66
CA ARG A 63 -17.72 8.10 -9.34
C ARG A 63 -16.38 8.82 -9.11
N ARG A 64 -16.23 9.51 -7.97
CA ARG A 64 -14.94 10.05 -7.50
C ARG A 64 -14.71 9.61 -6.07
N CYS A 65 -13.45 9.42 -5.70
CA CYS A 65 -13.13 9.17 -4.31
C CYS A 65 -13.20 10.49 -3.53
N VAL A 66 -14.01 10.52 -2.48
CA VAL A 66 -14.25 11.67 -1.59
C VAL A 66 -12.96 12.04 -0.88
N GLY A 67 -12.33 11.09 -0.18
CA GLY A 67 -11.05 11.35 0.48
C GLY A 67 -9.99 11.87 -0.48
N CYS A 68 -9.85 11.28 -1.69
CA CYS A 68 -8.87 11.78 -2.65
C CYS A 68 -9.28 13.15 -3.27
N TYR A 69 -10.56 13.56 -3.23
CA TYR A 69 -11.05 14.89 -3.64
C TYR A 69 -10.85 15.94 -2.53
N ASP A 70 -11.24 15.64 -1.29
CA ASP A 70 -11.11 16.54 -0.15
C ASP A 70 -9.64 16.81 0.16
N ALA A 71 -8.78 15.79 0.09
CA ALA A 71 -7.33 15.96 0.19
C ALA A 71 -6.79 16.99 -0.81
N ARG A 72 -7.30 17.01 -2.04
CA ARG A 72 -6.88 17.96 -3.09
C ARG A 72 -7.44 19.36 -2.84
N ARG A 73 -8.67 19.46 -2.34
CA ARG A 73 -9.26 20.73 -1.91
C ARG A 73 -8.50 21.36 -0.74
N ASN A 74 -8.07 20.54 0.22
CA ASN A 74 -7.26 20.98 1.36
C ASN A 74 -5.86 21.45 0.94
N LEU A 75 -5.33 20.96 -0.18
CA LEU A 75 -4.12 21.49 -0.81
C LEU A 75 -4.34 22.78 -1.64
N GLY A 76 -5.54 23.34 -1.64
CA GLY A 76 -5.87 24.57 -2.36
C GLY A 76 -6.23 24.38 -3.84
N GLU A 77 -6.39 23.16 -4.34
CA GLU A 77 -6.75 22.95 -5.74
C GLU A 77 -8.20 23.43 -6.03
N PRO A 78 -8.46 24.07 -7.19
CA PRO A 78 -9.80 24.47 -7.57
C PRO A 78 -10.68 23.23 -7.86
N PRO A 79 -12.01 23.30 -7.68
CA PRO A 79 -12.89 22.14 -7.72
C PRO A 79 -12.80 21.33 -9.03
N LYS A 80 -12.59 22.01 -10.16
CA LYS A 80 -12.44 21.37 -11.48
C LYS A 80 -11.17 20.52 -11.57
N ILE A 81 -10.05 21.02 -11.04
CA ILE A 81 -8.76 20.31 -11.01
C ILE A 81 -8.82 19.17 -10.00
N ALA A 82 -9.28 19.44 -8.77
CA ALA A 82 -9.46 18.43 -7.73
C ALA A 82 -10.36 17.27 -8.21
N THR A 83 -11.45 17.58 -8.92
CA THR A 83 -12.35 16.55 -9.49
C THR A 83 -11.67 15.69 -10.56
N ASN A 84 -10.86 16.29 -11.43
CA ASN A 84 -10.15 15.54 -12.47
C ASN A 84 -9.02 14.68 -11.88
N ASN A 85 -8.35 15.17 -10.84
CA ASN A 85 -7.32 14.44 -10.12
C ASN A 85 -7.91 13.30 -9.30
N ALA A 86 -8.98 13.53 -8.53
CA ALA A 86 -9.66 12.50 -7.76
C ALA A 86 -10.15 11.31 -8.61
N LYS A 87 -10.47 11.54 -9.89
CA LYS A 87 -10.79 10.47 -10.85
C LYS A 87 -9.59 9.59 -11.20
N LYS A 88 -8.40 10.18 -11.36
CA LYS A 88 -7.16 9.44 -11.62
C LYS A 88 -6.66 8.71 -10.37
N VAL A 89 -6.98 9.27 -9.19
CA VAL A 89 -6.44 8.85 -7.89
C VAL A 89 -7.24 7.70 -7.26
N SER A 90 -8.40 7.31 -7.78
CA SER A 90 -9.08 6.05 -7.37
C SER A 90 -8.18 4.81 -7.52
N GLN A 91 -7.16 4.90 -8.37
CA GLN A 91 -6.09 3.90 -8.52
C GLN A 91 -5.02 3.96 -7.43
N ALA A 92 -4.72 5.16 -6.93
CA ALA A 92 -3.65 5.39 -5.96
C ALA A 92 -4.12 5.20 -4.52
N CYS A 93 -5.43 5.23 -4.28
CA CYS A 93 -6.06 4.91 -3.01
C CYS A 93 -6.22 3.36 -2.84
N MET A 94 -5.47 2.57 -3.62
CA MET A 94 -5.41 1.10 -3.57
C MET A 94 -4.10 0.66 -2.92
N GLU A 95 -4.22 -0.24 -1.94
CA GLU A 95 -3.05 -0.79 -1.25
C GLU A 95 -2.86 -2.26 -1.65
N TYR A 96 -1.61 -2.68 -1.80
CA TYR A 96 -1.28 -4.09 -2.01
C TYR A 96 -0.68 -4.64 -0.72
N VAL A 97 -1.25 -5.74 -0.23
CA VAL A 97 -0.86 -6.41 1.00
C VAL A 97 -0.53 -7.87 0.68
N THR A 98 0.54 -8.41 1.24
CA THR A 98 0.86 -9.82 1.12
C THR A 98 0.10 -10.63 2.16
N SER A 99 -0.62 -11.67 1.73
CA SER A 99 -1.21 -12.65 2.65
C SER A 99 -0.12 -13.44 3.38
N GLN A 100 -0.48 -14.08 4.49
CA GLN A 100 0.40 -14.99 5.23
C GLN A 100 0.98 -16.13 4.36
N LYS A 101 0.29 -16.50 3.28
CA LYS A 101 0.71 -17.52 2.31
C LYS A 101 1.48 -16.93 1.12
N GLY A 102 1.93 -15.68 1.20
CA GLY A 102 2.70 -15.00 0.15
C GLY A 102 1.89 -14.49 -1.06
N LYS A 103 0.59 -14.77 -1.14
CA LYS A 103 -0.26 -14.25 -2.24
C LYS A 103 -0.49 -12.75 -2.08
N ILE A 104 -0.43 -12.00 -3.19
CA ILE A 104 -0.76 -10.57 -3.23
C ILE A 104 -2.28 -10.41 -3.10
N LEU A 105 -2.69 -9.57 -2.15
CA LEU A 105 -4.04 -9.10 -1.94
C LEU A 105 -4.08 -7.61 -2.22
N MET A 106 -5.25 -7.13 -2.65
CA MET A 106 -5.51 -5.73 -2.93
C MET A 106 -6.54 -5.24 -1.91
N LYS A 107 -6.19 -4.23 -1.13
CA LYS A 107 -7.05 -3.60 -0.13
C LYS A 107 -7.64 -2.32 -0.72
N LEU A 108 -8.96 -2.24 -0.70
CA LEU A 108 -9.73 -1.10 -1.20
C LEU A 108 -11.01 -0.96 -0.36
N HIS A 109 -11.26 0.23 0.18
CA HIS A 109 -12.43 0.57 1.00
C HIS A 109 -12.64 -0.40 2.19
N GLY A 110 -11.57 -0.84 2.85
CA GLY A 110 -11.65 -1.78 3.98
C GLY A 110 -11.92 -3.24 3.60
N TYR A 111 -12.03 -3.55 2.30
CA TYR A 111 -12.15 -4.91 1.79
C TYR A 111 -10.84 -5.38 1.16
N THR A 112 -10.56 -6.67 1.27
CA THR A 112 -9.41 -7.31 0.63
C THR A 112 -9.86 -8.19 -0.53
N TYR A 113 -9.18 -8.08 -1.67
CA TYR A 113 -9.46 -8.81 -2.89
C TYR A 113 -8.26 -9.65 -3.30
N SER A 114 -8.51 -10.86 -3.80
CA SER A 114 -7.51 -11.79 -4.33
C SER A 114 -7.60 -11.88 -5.86
N LEU A 115 -6.48 -11.96 -6.54
CA LEU A 115 -6.42 -12.16 -7.99
C LEU A 115 -6.91 -13.58 -8.36
N LYS A 116 -7.89 -13.70 -9.26
CA LYS A 116 -8.47 -15.00 -9.67
C LYS A 116 -8.02 -15.47 -11.05
N SER A 117 -7.75 -14.54 -11.97
CA SER A 117 -7.26 -14.88 -13.31
C SER A 117 -6.27 -13.82 -13.78
N ASP A 118 -5.06 -14.29 -14.08
CA ASP A 118 -4.13 -13.62 -14.99
C ASP A 118 -4.32 -14.30 -16.35
N THR A 119 -5.29 -13.80 -17.13
CA THR A 119 -5.50 -14.31 -18.49
C THR A 119 -4.21 -14.09 -19.28
N LYS A 120 -3.72 -15.08 -20.05
CA LYS A 120 -2.43 -15.03 -20.79
C LYS A 120 -2.18 -13.73 -21.57
N CYS A 121 -3.23 -13.01 -21.96
CA CYS A 121 -3.12 -11.69 -22.59
C CYS A 121 -2.71 -10.54 -21.65
N ARG A 122 -2.50 -10.75 -20.34
CA ARG A 122 -2.02 -9.84 -19.26
C ARG A 122 -2.68 -8.48 -19.10
N LYS A 123 -3.56 -8.11 -20.03
CA LYS A 123 -4.19 -6.80 -20.06
C LYS A 123 -5.32 -6.70 -19.08
N LYS A 124 -5.98 -7.81 -18.71
CA LYS A 124 -7.21 -7.82 -17.90
C LYS A 124 -7.09 -8.74 -16.69
N ASN A 125 -7.08 -8.14 -15.51
CA ASN A 125 -6.97 -8.79 -14.20
C ASN A 125 -8.31 -8.72 -13.46
N ARG A 126 -8.82 -9.89 -13.09
CA ARG A 126 -10.04 -10.00 -12.27
C ARG A 126 -9.67 -10.27 -10.81
N TRP A 127 -9.99 -9.31 -9.96
CA TRP A 127 -9.84 -9.39 -8.52
C TRP A 127 -11.20 -9.69 -7.90
N VAL A 128 -11.27 -10.71 -7.05
CA VAL A 128 -12.51 -11.09 -6.35
C VAL A 128 -12.34 -10.86 -4.86
N CYS A 129 -13.42 -10.55 -4.15
CA CYS A 129 -13.35 -10.39 -2.71
C CYS A 129 -12.72 -11.65 -2.07
N SER A 130 -11.79 -11.47 -1.14
CA SER A 130 -11.06 -12.57 -0.48
C SER A 130 -11.98 -13.52 0.29
N THR A 131 -13.17 -13.06 0.68
CA THR A 131 -14.21 -13.88 1.32
C THR A 131 -15.11 -14.59 0.31
N HIS A 132 -14.93 -14.37 -1.00
CA HIS A 132 -15.79 -14.91 -2.06
C HIS A 132 -15.94 -16.43 -1.97
N GLN A 133 -14.86 -17.16 -1.65
CA GLN A 133 -14.93 -18.62 -1.52
C GLN A 133 -15.76 -19.07 -0.31
N VAL A 134 -15.67 -18.35 0.81
CA VAL A 134 -16.30 -18.75 2.09
C VAL A 134 -17.71 -18.19 2.22
N LYS A 135 -17.93 -16.92 1.86
CA LYS A 135 -19.18 -16.17 2.03
C LYS A 135 -19.94 -15.93 0.72
N ARG A 136 -19.46 -16.47 -0.41
CA ARG A 136 -20.02 -16.21 -1.76
C ARG A 136 -20.20 -14.72 -2.07
N CYS A 137 -19.31 -13.88 -1.53
CA CYS A 137 -19.39 -12.43 -1.69
C CYS A 137 -19.32 -12.02 -3.19
N PRO A 138 -20.26 -11.20 -3.69
CA PRO A 138 -20.29 -10.80 -5.10
C PRO A 138 -19.31 -9.66 -5.45
N GLY A 139 -18.56 -9.16 -4.47
CA GLY A 139 -17.56 -8.10 -4.67
C GLY A 139 -16.47 -8.50 -5.67
N VAL A 140 -16.34 -7.74 -6.75
CA VAL A 140 -15.40 -8.00 -7.85
C VAL A 140 -14.84 -6.68 -8.37
N ILE A 141 -13.54 -6.65 -8.67
CA ILE A 141 -12.86 -5.53 -9.31
C ILE A 141 -12.21 -6.03 -10.59
N LEU A 142 -12.40 -5.26 -11.65
CA LEU A 142 -11.79 -5.50 -12.94
C LEU A 142 -10.78 -4.41 -13.24
N ILE A 143 -9.51 -4.82 -13.38
CA ILE A 143 -8.40 -3.93 -13.70
C ILE A 143 -7.89 -4.29 -15.09
N THR A 144 -7.80 -3.30 -15.98
CA THR A 144 -7.21 -3.45 -17.31
C THR A 144 -6.07 -2.47 -17.50
N ASP A 145 -4.89 -2.91 -17.90
CA ASP A 145 -3.68 -2.07 -18.10
C ASP A 145 -3.35 -1.20 -16.87
N GLY A 146 -3.45 -1.81 -15.68
CA GLY A 146 -3.28 -1.12 -14.40
C GLY A 146 -4.44 -0.18 -14.02
N LYS A 147 -5.47 -0.07 -14.86
CA LYS A 147 -6.62 0.82 -14.66
C LYS A 147 -7.86 0.09 -14.18
N ILE A 148 -8.52 0.56 -13.11
CA ILE A 148 -9.84 0.03 -12.71
C ILE A 148 -10.85 0.38 -13.79
N VAL A 149 -11.37 -0.64 -14.47
CA VAL A 149 -12.38 -0.50 -15.53
C VAL A 149 -13.79 -0.62 -14.96
N SER A 150 -13.98 -1.55 -14.04
CA SER A 150 -15.27 -1.82 -13.41
C SER A 150 -15.07 -2.35 -12.00
N MET A 151 -16.02 -2.05 -11.12
CA MET A 151 -16.03 -2.55 -9.76
C MET A 151 -17.46 -2.76 -9.27
N ASN A 152 -17.69 -3.92 -8.65
CA ASN A 152 -18.85 -4.24 -7.86
C ASN A 152 -18.48 -4.12 -6.37
N GLU A 153 -19.06 -3.14 -5.69
CA GLU A 153 -18.88 -2.86 -4.26
C GLU A 153 -20.02 -3.46 -3.40
N ASN A 154 -20.96 -4.17 -4.00
CA ASN A 154 -22.00 -4.85 -3.25
C ASN A 154 -21.37 -6.05 -2.52
N HIS A 155 -21.05 -5.88 -1.24
CA HIS A 155 -20.54 -6.93 -0.37
C HIS A 155 -21.65 -7.42 0.54
N ASN A 156 -21.75 -8.74 0.70
CA ASN A 156 -22.71 -9.37 1.62
C ASN A 156 -22.14 -9.60 3.02
N HIS A 157 -21.09 -8.85 3.39
CA HIS A 157 -20.45 -8.96 4.68
C HIS A 157 -19.80 -7.63 5.06
N PRO A 158 -19.61 -7.37 6.36
CA PRO A 158 -18.90 -6.18 6.80
C PRO A 158 -17.42 -6.23 6.39
N PRO A 159 -16.74 -5.07 6.26
CA PRO A 159 -15.31 -5.01 6.01
C PRO A 159 -14.54 -5.67 7.16
N LYS A 160 -13.35 -6.22 6.85
CA LYS A 160 -12.48 -6.83 7.86
C LYS A 160 -11.77 -5.72 8.63
N LEU A 161 -12.51 -5.02 9.48
CA LEU A 161 -12.01 -4.00 10.38
C LEU A 161 -11.22 -4.66 11.51
N LYS A 162 -9.94 -4.92 11.27
CA LYS A 162 -8.99 -5.20 12.36
C LYS A 162 -8.20 -3.95 12.79
N GLU A 163 -8.26 -2.85 12.03
CA GLU A 163 -7.41 -1.68 12.25
C GLU A 163 -8.14 -0.44 12.79
N LEU A 164 -9.47 -0.35 12.74
CA LEU A 164 -10.20 0.86 13.18
C LEU A 164 -10.67 0.82 14.64
N LEU A 165 -10.40 -0.28 15.36
CA LEU A 165 -10.92 -0.50 16.71
C LEU A 165 -10.00 -0.13 17.90
N PRO A 166 -8.79 0.43 17.75
CA PRO A 166 -8.10 0.96 18.94
C PRO A 166 -8.63 2.31 19.42
N PHE A 167 -9.27 3.12 18.56
CA PHE A 167 -9.66 4.49 18.91
C PHE A 167 -11.14 4.68 19.24
N MET A 168 -12.05 3.88 18.67
CA MET A 168 -13.50 4.02 18.92
C MET A 168 -14.01 3.29 20.16
N TYR A 169 -13.36 2.20 20.55
CA TYR A 169 -13.59 1.55 21.84
C TYR A 169 -12.34 1.86 22.66
N GLY A 170 -12.45 2.72 23.66
CA GLY A 170 -11.32 3.10 24.51
C GLY A 170 -10.51 1.88 24.99
N PRO A 171 -9.26 2.09 25.46
CA PRO A 171 -8.39 1.01 25.86
C PRO A 171 -9.16 0.01 26.74
N PRO A 172 -9.06 -1.30 26.46
CA PRO A 172 -9.88 -2.30 27.13
C PRO A 172 -9.72 -2.16 28.65
N ALA A 173 -10.79 -2.36 29.41
CA ALA A 173 -10.87 -2.03 30.85
C ALA A 173 -9.77 -2.66 31.74
N TRP A 174 -9.02 -3.64 31.25
CA TRP A 174 -7.85 -4.18 31.96
C TRP A 174 -6.60 -3.29 31.86
N PHE A 175 -6.55 -2.33 30.93
CA PHE A 175 -5.43 -1.40 30.75
C PHE A 175 -5.46 -0.24 31.75
N THR A 176 -6.59 0.06 32.37
CA THR A 176 -6.72 1.10 33.41
C THR A 176 -6.37 0.61 34.82
N TYR A 177 -6.05 -0.68 35.00
CA TYR A 177 -5.85 -1.25 36.33
C TYR A 177 -4.42 -1.08 36.89
N ASP A 178 -3.44 -0.70 36.06
CA ASP A 178 -2.02 -0.74 36.47
C ASP A 178 -1.46 0.58 37.00
N GLN A 179 -2.21 1.70 36.93
CA GLN A 179 -1.71 3.00 37.39
C GLN A 179 -1.95 3.27 38.88
N ASN A 180 -2.78 2.48 39.57
CA ASN A 180 -3.09 2.69 41.00
C ASN A 180 -2.25 1.82 41.96
N ARG A 181 -1.29 1.04 41.46
CA ARG A 181 -0.46 0.15 42.30
C ARG A 181 0.82 0.80 42.84
N GLN A 182 1.27 1.92 42.29
CA GLN A 182 2.54 2.55 42.69
C GLN A 182 2.43 3.59 43.82
N VAL A 183 1.25 3.86 44.39
CA VAL A 183 1.08 4.90 45.44
C VAL A 183 1.08 4.34 46.87
N LYS A 184 1.32 3.03 47.07
CA LYS A 184 1.24 2.42 48.41
C LYS A 184 2.58 2.18 49.12
N ASP A 185 3.71 2.39 48.46
CA ASP A 185 5.01 1.97 49.01
C ASP A 185 5.89 3.15 49.50
N GLU A 186 5.39 4.39 49.53
CA GLU A 186 6.17 5.57 50.00
C GLU A 186 5.78 6.06 51.41
N ASN A 187 4.93 5.35 52.16
CA ASN A 187 4.47 5.78 53.50
C ASN A 187 4.65 4.71 54.61
N SER A 188 5.68 3.87 54.55
CA SER A 188 6.11 3.02 55.68
C SER A 188 7.59 3.16 55.97
#